data_AF-A0A6B3E484-F1
#
_entry.id   AF-A0A6B3E484-F1
#
_cell.length_a   1.000
_cell.length_b   1.000
_cell.length_c   1.000
_cell.angle_alpha   90.00
_cell.angle_beta   90.00
_cell.angle_gamma   90.00
#
_symmetry.space_group_name_H-M   'P 1'
#
loop_
_entity.id
_entity.type
_entity.pdbx_description
1 polymer ?
#
loop_
_entity_poly.entity_id
_entity_poly.type
_entity_poly.pdbx_seq_one_letter_code
_entity_poly.pdbx_strand_id
1 'polypeptide(L)'
;MKKTLRTIAVVAGAGAAAFGIAVAPASANASTVWTVNPSPASFTATNSGNIVLTANIPMTCTTSSASGTMASATGNPASVADITAINFGTTSSPCTSILGAVTATPVGTWHVVAQDYTAATGVTKGYIGSVKANVVAGACHFTVEGKASGTYTNSTGVLAVNSVSGDLSVTAASGCGTVVTTSTKPTFKGNYAVKVKGTSTIPTIVGSNP
;
A
#
# COMPACT_ATOMS: atom_id res chain seq x y z
N MET A 1 -72.30 -25.47 35.77
CA MET A 1 -72.09 -24.76 34.49
C MET A 1 -71.62 -23.34 34.77
N LYS A 2 -70.41 -22.98 34.33
CA LYS A 2 -70.00 -21.71 33.69
C LYS A 2 -68.46 -21.66 33.63
N LYS A 3 -67.94 -21.86 32.42
CA LYS A 3 -66.57 -21.50 31.97
C LYS A 3 -66.48 -19.94 32.00
N THR A 4 -65.35 -19.23 31.99
CA THR A 4 -64.19 -19.22 31.08
C THR A 4 -63.30 -18.02 31.53
N LEU A 5 -61.96 -18.08 31.60
CA LEU A 5 -60.93 -17.40 30.74
C LEU A 5 -59.82 -16.88 31.69
N ARG A 6 -58.60 -17.42 31.68
CA ARG A 6 -57.44 -17.13 30.81
C ARG A 6 -56.58 -15.92 31.22
N THR A 7 -55.35 -16.27 31.62
CA THR A 7 -54.06 -15.64 31.24
C THR A 7 -53.55 -14.42 32.05
N ILE A 8 -52.27 -14.51 32.44
CA ILE A 8 -51.20 -13.49 32.62
C ILE A 8 -50.34 -13.95 33.81
N ALA A 9 -49.02 -14.01 33.82
CA ALA A 9 -47.95 -14.13 32.83
C ALA A 9 -46.74 -14.56 33.69
N VAL A 10 -46.06 -15.62 33.30
CA VAL A 10 -44.82 -16.06 33.94
C VAL A 10 -43.70 -15.20 33.37
N VAL A 11 -43.01 -14.43 34.21
CA VAL A 11 -41.71 -13.84 33.86
C VAL A 11 -40.70 -14.38 34.87
N ALA A 12 -40.06 -15.50 34.50
CA ALA A 12 -38.87 -15.99 35.17
C ALA A 12 -37.67 -15.33 34.50
N GLY A 13 -37.05 -14.35 35.18
CA GLY A 13 -35.81 -13.72 34.74
C GLY A 13 -34.63 -14.67 34.95
N ALA A 14 -34.10 -15.23 33.87
CA ALA A 14 -32.83 -15.95 33.88
C ALA A 14 -31.67 -14.95 33.80
N GLY A 15 -30.90 -14.85 34.88
CA GLY A 15 -29.64 -14.11 34.89
C GLY A 15 -28.57 -14.85 34.09
N ALA A 16 -28.29 -14.39 32.87
CA ALA A 16 -27.15 -14.84 32.09
C ALA A 16 -25.90 -14.10 32.58
N ALA A 17 -25.01 -14.80 33.29
CA ALA A 17 -23.68 -14.30 33.60
C ALA A 17 -22.87 -14.19 32.29
N ALA A 18 -22.64 -12.97 31.83
CA ALA A 18 -21.74 -12.70 30.71
C ALA A 18 -20.29 -12.90 31.18
N PHE A 19 -19.67 -14.00 30.78
CA PHE A 19 -18.22 -14.16 30.87
C PHE A 19 -17.57 -13.17 29.89
N GLY A 20 -17.14 -12.03 30.42
CA GLY A 20 -16.27 -11.09 29.71
C GLY A 20 -14.90 -11.71 29.53
N ILE A 21 -14.67 -12.36 28.38
CA ILE A 21 -13.32 -12.70 27.94
C ILE A 21 -12.67 -11.38 27.51
N ALA A 22 -11.95 -10.75 28.44
CA ALA A 22 -11.00 -9.71 28.11
C ALA A 22 -9.88 -10.36 27.28
N VAL A 23 -10.02 -10.34 25.96
CA VAL A 23 -8.91 -10.57 25.03
C VAL A 23 -7.94 -9.42 25.25
N ALA A 24 -6.97 -9.63 26.14
CA ALA A 24 -5.80 -8.78 26.19
C ALA A 24 -5.21 -8.75 24.77
N PRO A 25 -4.83 -7.59 24.22
CA PRO A 25 -4.12 -7.55 22.96
C PRO A 25 -2.85 -8.37 23.18
N ALA A 26 -2.73 -9.50 22.49
CA ALA A 26 -1.47 -10.21 22.42
C ALA A 26 -0.45 -9.18 21.93
N SER A 27 0.51 -8.82 22.79
CA SER A 27 1.66 -8.03 22.42
C SER A 27 2.42 -8.84 21.38
N ALA A 28 2.08 -8.65 20.11
CA ALA A 28 2.75 -9.30 19.00
C ALA A 28 4.16 -8.72 18.95
N ASN A 29 5.15 -9.54 19.30
CA ASN A 29 6.55 -9.21 19.06
C ASN A 29 6.69 -8.84 17.59
N ALA A 30 7.46 -7.79 17.32
CA ALA A 30 7.68 -7.31 15.97
C ALA A 30 8.37 -8.41 15.14
N SER A 31 7.85 -8.71 13.94
CA SER A 31 8.41 -9.76 13.08
C SER A 31 9.86 -9.47 12.72
N THR A 32 10.75 -10.46 12.85
CA THR A 32 12.18 -10.33 12.49
C THR A 32 12.60 -11.31 11.40
N VAL A 33 11.72 -12.23 11.00
CA VAL A 33 11.92 -13.13 9.87
C VAL A 33 10.77 -12.94 8.89
N TRP A 34 11.09 -12.77 7.61
CA TRP A 34 10.13 -12.50 6.54
C TRP A 34 10.23 -13.58 5.47
N THR A 35 9.20 -14.41 5.37
CA THR A 35 9.08 -15.46 4.35
C THR A 35 8.28 -14.93 3.17
N VAL A 36 8.92 -14.84 2.01
CA VAL A 36 8.26 -14.59 0.73
C VAL A 36 8.05 -15.92 0.00
N ASN A 37 6.87 -16.13 -0.59
CA ASN A 37 6.62 -17.33 -1.39
C ASN A 37 5.91 -16.97 -2.71
N PRO A 38 6.43 -17.44 -3.87
CA PRO A 38 7.73 -18.12 -4.06
C PRO A 38 8.93 -17.19 -3.80
N SER A 39 10.07 -17.77 -3.40
CA SER A 39 11.32 -17.03 -3.15
C SER A 39 12.56 -17.87 -3.50
N PRO A 40 13.57 -17.29 -4.18
CA PRO A 40 13.51 -16.00 -4.87
C PRO A 40 12.62 -16.09 -6.12
N ALA A 41 11.99 -14.99 -6.50
CA ALA A 41 11.15 -14.95 -7.70
C ALA A 41 11.09 -13.56 -8.33
N SER A 42 10.75 -13.49 -9.62
CA SER A 42 10.41 -12.22 -10.28
C SER A 42 8.92 -11.93 -10.14
N PHE A 43 8.56 -10.66 -10.01
CA PHE A 43 7.17 -10.22 -9.97
C PHE A 43 6.87 -9.17 -11.05
N THR A 44 5.58 -9.05 -11.35
CA THR A 44 5.00 -7.94 -12.09
C THR A 44 3.83 -7.38 -11.29
N ALA A 45 3.63 -6.08 -11.35
CA ALA A 45 2.50 -5.41 -10.74
C ALA A 45 1.81 -4.49 -11.74
N THR A 46 0.50 -4.40 -11.64
CA THR A 46 -0.32 -3.51 -12.48
C THR A 46 -1.30 -2.77 -11.60
N ASN A 47 -1.51 -1.48 -11.86
CA ASN A 47 -2.45 -0.71 -11.09
C ASN A 47 -3.87 -1.30 -11.19
N SER A 48 -4.59 -1.27 -10.08
CA SER A 48 -6.02 -1.57 -10.00
C SER A 48 -6.74 -0.28 -9.65
N GLY A 49 -7.44 0.29 -10.62
CA GLY A 49 -7.98 1.65 -10.53
C GLY A 49 -6.90 2.72 -10.70
N ASN A 50 -7.26 3.97 -10.42
CA ASN A 50 -6.36 5.10 -10.63
C ASN A 50 -5.25 5.15 -9.58
N ILE A 51 -4.08 5.59 -10.01
CA ILE A 51 -3.02 6.05 -9.11
C ILE A 51 -2.95 7.57 -9.17
N VAL A 52 -2.64 8.20 -8.04
CA VAL A 52 -2.63 9.65 -7.91
C VAL A 52 -1.40 10.09 -7.14
N LEU A 53 -0.56 10.90 -7.77
CA LEU A 53 0.45 11.72 -7.09
C LEU A 53 -0.17 13.10 -6.86
N THR A 54 -0.15 13.59 -5.62
CA THR A 54 -0.67 14.92 -5.29
C THR A 54 0.47 15.77 -4.76
N ALA A 55 0.87 16.79 -5.52
CA ALA A 55 1.85 17.79 -5.11
C ALA A 55 1.16 19.16 -5.22
N ASN A 56 0.24 19.45 -4.29
CA ASN A 56 -0.75 20.55 -4.34
C ASN A 56 -1.74 20.50 -5.53
N ILE A 57 -1.37 19.85 -6.63
CA ILE A 57 -2.24 19.48 -7.74
C ILE A 57 -2.26 17.95 -7.87
N PRO A 58 -3.44 17.34 -8.06
CA PRO A 58 -3.52 15.92 -8.37
C PRO A 58 -3.06 15.62 -9.79
N MET A 59 -2.13 14.68 -9.91
CA MET A 59 -1.69 14.06 -11.16
C MET A 59 -2.17 12.61 -11.14
N THR A 60 -3.03 12.25 -12.08
CA THR A 60 -3.71 10.95 -12.10
C THR A 60 -3.19 10.11 -13.26
N CYS A 61 -2.90 8.84 -13.01
CA CYS A 61 -2.67 7.85 -14.07
C CYS A 61 -3.71 6.74 -13.95
N THR A 62 -4.32 6.39 -15.09
CA THR A 62 -5.22 5.24 -15.22
C THR A 62 -4.46 3.95 -15.53
N THR A 63 -3.20 4.06 -15.96
CA THR A 63 -2.32 2.92 -16.26
C THR A 63 -0.97 3.11 -15.57
N SER A 64 -0.46 2.04 -14.98
CA SER A 64 0.88 1.96 -14.42
C SER A 64 1.26 0.50 -14.20
N SER A 65 2.51 0.19 -14.48
CA SER A 65 3.06 -1.15 -14.29
C SER A 65 4.40 -1.07 -13.57
N ALA A 66 4.70 -2.10 -12.79
CA ALA A 66 6.01 -2.25 -12.15
C ALA A 66 6.48 -3.69 -12.28
N SER A 67 7.79 -3.91 -12.19
CA SER A 67 8.38 -5.24 -12.16
C SER A 67 9.67 -5.23 -11.37
N GLY A 68 10.04 -6.42 -10.90
CA GLY A 68 11.23 -6.57 -10.07
C GLY A 68 11.42 -7.99 -9.56
N THR A 69 12.18 -8.11 -8.48
CA THR A 69 12.52 -9.37 -7.81
C THR A 69 12.09 -9.34 -6.35
N MET A 70 11.73 -10.49 -5.80
CA MET A 70 11.33 -10.66 -4.41
C MET A 70 12.04 -11.86 -3.79
N ALA A 71 12.37 -11.74 -2.50
CA ALA A 71 13.07 -12.76 -1.74
C ALA A 71 12.76 -12.66 -0.25
N SER A 72 12.84 -13.78 0.46
CA SER A 72 12.79 -13.82 1.92
C SER A 72 13.96 -13.05 2.54
N ALA A 73 13.72 -12.44 3.70
CA ALA A 73 14.70 -11.60 4.38
C ALA A 73 14.59 -11.73 5.91
N THR A 74 15.58 -11.18 6.62
CA THR A 74 15.59 -11.09 8.09
C THR A 74 15.80 -9.64 8.51
N GLY A 75 15.40 -9.31 9.74
CA GLY A 75 15.45 -7.97 10.31
C GLY A 75 14.08 -7.32 10.46
N ASN A 76 14.05 -6.17 11.15
CA ASN A 76 12.90 -5.29 11.23
C ASN A 76 13.35 -3.83 11.30
N PRO A 77 13.12 -3.00 10.27
CA PRO A 77 12.53 -3.35 8.96
C PRO A 77 13.40 -4.31 8.13
N ALA A 78 12.80 -4.98 7.12
CA ALA A 78 13.54 -5.79 6.13
C ALA A 78 13.08 -5.53 4.69
N SER A 79 14.02 -5.50 3.72
CA SER A 79 13.70 -5.42 2.29
C SER A 79 13.32 -6.79 1.77
N VAL A 80 12.10 -6.93 1.24
CA VAL A 80 11.54 -8.21 0.75
C VAL A 80 11.32 -8.23 -0.76
N ALA A 81 11.46 -7.08 -1.43
CA ALA A 81 11.48 -7.00 -2.88
C ALA A 81 12.20 -5.74 -3.38
N ASP A 82 12.71 -5.82 -4.60
CA ASP A 82 13.31 -4.71 -5.35
C ASP A 82 12.47 -4.41 -6.58
N ILE A 83 12.07 -3.15 -6.76
CA ILE A 83 11.39 -2.65 -7.93
C ILE A 83 12.45 -2.04 -8.85
N THR A 84 12.74 -2.71 -9.95
CA THR A 84 13.78 -2.31 -10.91
C THR A 84 13.24 -1.60 -12.13
N ALA A 85 11.94 -1.73 -12.41
CA ALA A 85 11.25 -0.97 -13.43
C ALA A 85 9.85 -0.58 -12.98
N ILE A 86 9.48 0.68 -13.22
CA ILE A 86 8.13 1.18 -13.04
C ILE A 86 7.79 2.16 -14.16
N ASN A 87 6.57 2.08 -14.66
CA ASN A 87 6.04 2.94 -15.71
C ASN A 87 4.75 3.59 -15.21
N PHE A 88 4.64 4.89 -15.46
CA PHE A 88 3.46 5.69 -15.11
C PHE A 88 2.84 6.21 -16.41
N GLY A 89 1.62 5.78 -16.70
CA GLY A 89 0.96 6.05 -17.97
C GLY A 89 1.57 5.26 -19.13
N THR A 90 0.97 5.44 -20.31
CA THR A 90 1.50 5.00 -21.60
C THR A 90 1.33 6.14 -22.61
N THR A 91 1.92 6.03 -23.80
CA THR A 91 1.71 7.02 -24.87
C THR A 91 0.24 7.13 -25.28
N SER A 92 -0.51 6.02 -25.24
CA SER A 92 -1.95 5.99 -25.54
C SER A 92 -2.83 6.38 -24.34
N SER A 93 -2.28 6.37 -23.12
CA SER A 93 -2.99 6.73 -21.89
C SER A 93 -2.02 7.42 -20.92
N PRO A 94 -1.61 8.67 -21.23
CA PRO A 94 -0.68 9.40 -20.39
C PRO A 94 -1.32 9.74 -19.05
N CYS A 95 -0.50 9.92 -18.02
CA CYS A 95 -0.97 10.54 -16.80
C CYS A 95 -1.42 11.98 -17.09
N THR A 96 -2.40 12.47 -16.36
CA THR A 96 -2.99 13.80 -16.58
C THR A 96 -3.06 14.62 -15.31
N SER A 97 -3.02 15.93 -15.49
CA SER A 97 -3.18 16.95 -14.47
C SER A 97 -3.92 18.14 -15.09
N ILE A 98 -4.35 19.09 -14.25
CA ILE A 98 -4.88 20.37 -14.74
C ILE A 98 -3.84 21.16 -15.55
N LEU A 99 -2.55 20.84 -15.40
CA LEU A 99 -1.44 21.43 -16.16
C LEU A 99 -1.16 20.71 -17.50
N GLY A 100 -1.92 19.65 -17.82
CA GLY A 100 -1.75 18.86 -19.04
C GLY A 100 -1.21 17.44 -18.78
N ALA A 101 -0.54 16.88 -19.79
CA ALA A 101 0.07 15.55 -19.69
C ALA A 101 1.20 15.55 -18.67
N VAL A 102 1.28 14.47 -17.90
CA VAL A 102 2.27 14.26 -16.85
C VAL A 102 3.16 13.09 -17.23
N THR A 103 4.46 13.29 -17.16
CA THR A 103 5.46 12.21 -17.28
C THR A 103 6.19 12.08 -15.96
N ALA A 104 6.23 10.88 -15.40
CA ALA A 104 7.02 10.55 -14.22
C ALA A 104 8.05 9.50 -14.59
N THR A 105 9.33 9.84 -14.45
CA THR A 105 10.46 8.95 -14.77
C THR A 105 11.11 8.50 -13.46
N PRO A 106 11.02 7.21 -13.09
CA PRO A 106 11.69 6.70 -11.90
C PRO A 106 13.21 6.74 -12.07
N VAL A 107 13.92 6.87 -10.96
CA VAL A 107 15.38 6.84 -10.90
C VAL A 107 15.82 5.78 -9.91
N GLY A 108 16.75 4.93 -10.33
CA GLY A 108 17.32 3.87 -9.49
C GLY A 108 16.34 2.73 -9.19
N THR A 109 16.72 1.92 -8.20
CA THR A 109 15.93 0.80 -7.69
C THR A 109 15.21 1.22 -6.42
N TRP A 110 13.93 0.89 -6.31
CA TRP A 110 13.13 1.13 -5.10
C TRP A 110 12.96 -0.19 -4.34
N HIS A 111 12.80 -0.13 -3.02
CA HIS A 111 12.76 -1.32 -2.16
C HIS A 111 11.41 -1.46 -1.48
N VAL A 112 10.78 -2.63 -1.55
CA VAL A 112 9.60 -2.93 -0.74
C VAL A 112 10.09 -3.41 0.62
N VAL A 113 9.83 -2.62 1.64
CA VAL A 113 10.29 -2.85 3.01
C VAL A 113 9.12 -3.24 3.88
N ALA A 114 9.23 -4.40 4.54
CA ALA A 114 8.24 -4.92 5.47
C ALA A 114 8.60 -4.56 6.92
N GLN A 115 7.58 -4.25 7.74
CA GLN A 115 7.74 -3.79 9.13
C GLN A 115 6.85 -4.56 10.10
N ASP A 116 5.57 -4.72 9.78
CA ASP A 116 4.59 -5.39 10.63
C ASP A 116 3.78 -6.41 9.83
N TYR A 117 3.40 -7.51 10.47
CA TYR A 117 2.57 -8.55 9.86
C TYR A 117 1.42 -8.93 10.80
N THR A 118 0.19 -8.89 10.27
CA THR A 118 -1.00 -9.33 11.00
C THR A 118 -1.42 -10.70 10.49
N ALA A 119 -1.03 -11.77 11.20
CA ALA A 119 -1.29 -13.15 10.79
C ALA A 119 -2.80 -13.45 10.60
N ALA A 120 -3.67 -12.88 11.43
CA ALA A 120 -5.11 -13.08 11.35
C ALA A 120 -5.73 -12.60 10.02
N THR A 121 -5.14 -11.59 9.38
CA THR A 121 -5.64 -11.01 8.13
C THR A 121 -4.71 -11.25 6.94
N GLY A 122 -3.50 -11.76 7.18
CA GLY A 122 -2.47 -11.92 6.15
C GLY A 122 -1.98 -10.60 5.58
N VAL A 123 -2.06 -9.51 6.36
CA VAL A 123 -1.67 -8.16 5.92
C VAL A 123 -0.27 -7.83 6.41
N THR A 124 0.59 -7.43 5.49
CA THR A 124 1.91 -6.86 5.77
C THR A 124 1.84 -5.33 5.64
N LYS A 125 2.28 -4.62 6.67
CA LYS A 125 2.46 -3.16 6.63
C LYS A 125 3.93 -2.84 6.41
N GLY A 126 4.18 -1.81 5.61
CA GLY A 126 5.53 -1.40 5.28
C GLY A 126 5.54 -0.13 4.43
N TYR A 127 6.59 0.01 3.62
CA TYR A 127 6.74 1.12 2.71
C TYR A 127 7.61 0.75 1.50
N ILE A 128 7.45 1.49 0.42
CA ILE A 128 8.41 1.51 -0.69
C ILE A 128 9.48 2.54 -0.33
N GLY A 129 10.73 2.12 -0.16
CA GLY A 129 11.89 2.95 0.14
C GLY A 129 12.67 3.33 -1.12
N SER A 130 13.55 4.32 -0.98
CA SER A 130 14.38 4.85 -2.07
C SER A 130 13.57 5.35 -3.26
N VAL A 131 12.34 5.82 -3.01
CA VAL A 131 11.50 6.39 -4.06
C VAL A 131 12.17 7.65 -4.55
N LYS A 132 12.48 7.69 -5.85
CA LYS A 132 12.98 8.87 -6.55
C LYS A 132 12.41 8.91 -7.95
N ALA A 133 11.74 10.01 -8.31
CA ALA A 133 11.20 10.20 -9.65
C ALA A 133 11.31 11.67 -10.10
N ASN A 134 11.63 11.87 -11.37
CA ASN A 134 11.54 13.17 -12.03
C ASN A 134 10.16 13.28 -12.67
N VAL A 135 9.42 14.33 -12.31
CA VAL A 135 8.06 14.56 -12.78
C VAL A 135 8.01 15.83 -13.62
N VAL A 136 7.33 15.73 -14.76
CA VAL A 136 7.12 16.83 -15.70
C VAL A 136 5.63 16.95 -15.96
N ALA A 137 5.08 18.14 -15.73
CA ALA A 137 3.70 18.50 -16.03
C ALA A 137 3.67 19.88 -16.70
N GLY A 138 3.54 19.90 -18.03
CA GLY A 138 3.71 21.14 -18.80
C GLY A 138 5.10 21.74 -18.61
N ALA A 139 5.16 23.00 -18.17
CA ALA A 139 6.42 23.69 -17.85
C ALA A 139 6.94 23.43 -16.42
N CYS A 140 6.16 22.73 -15.57
CA CYS A 140 6.56 22.42 -14.21
C CYS A 140 7.37 21.12 -14.18
N HIS A 141 8.62 21.21 -13.77
CA HIS A 141 9.53 20.08 -13.58
C HIS A 141 9.91 20.00 -12.11
N PHE A 142 9.81 18.82 -11.50
CA PHE A 142 10.23 18.64 -10.12
C PHE A 142 10.66 17.21 -9.84
N THR A 143 11.52 17.04 -8.84
CA THR A 143 11.99 15.73 -8.39
C THR A 143 11.36 15.41 -7.05
N VAL A 144 10.75 14.23 -6.94
CA VAL A 144 10.18 13.71 -5.70
C VAL A 144 11.08 12.61 -5.16
N GLU A 145 11.41 12.69 -3.87
CA GLU A 145 12.23 11.71 -3.16
C GLU A 145 11.64 11.34 -1.80
N GLY A 146 11.86 10.10 -1.36
CA GLY A 146 11.55 9.65 -0.01
C GLY A 146 11.11 8.19 0.06
N LYS A 147 10.03 7.95 0.79
CA LYS A 147 9.36 6.65 0.90
C LYS A 147 7.88 6.78 0.55
N ALA A 148 7.20 5.66 0.32
CA ALA A 148 5.74 5.64 0.16
C ALA A 148 5.15 4.52 1.02
N SER A 149 4.45 4.89 2.09
CA SER A 149 3.82 3.93 3.00
C SER A 149 2.73 3.11 2.28
N GLY A 150 2.57 1.85 2.67
CA GLY A 150 1.56 0.98 2.08
C GLY A 150 1.33 -0.33 2.84
N THR A 151 0.34 -1.08 2.37
CA THR A 151 -0.03 -2.39 2.91
C THR A 151 -0.17 -3.41 1.79
N TYR A 152 0.40 -4.59 1.99
CA TYR A 152 0.23 -5.74 1.11
C TYR A 152 -0.69 -6.77 1.74
N THR A 153 -1.67 -7.26 0.98
CA THR A 153 -2.64 -8.26 1.45
C THR A 153 -2.47 -9.57 0.70
N ASN A 154 -2.06 -10.63 1.39
CA ASN A 154 -1.77 -11.94 0.78
C ASN A 154 -2.98 -12.55 0.04
N SER A 155 -4.20 -12.36 0.56
CA SER A 155 -5.40 -12.96 -0.04
C SER A 155 -5.82 -12.34 -1.37
N THR A 156 -5.48 -11.07 -1.60
CA THR A 156 -5.83 -10.35 -2.83
C THR A 156 -4.63 -10.09 -3.74
N GLY A 157 -3.41 -10.20 -3.22
CA GLY A 157 -2.19 -9.84 -3.92
C GLY A 157 -2.06 -8.35 -4.20
N VAL A 158 -2.78 -7.51 -3.45
CA VAL A 158 -2.79 -6.06 -3.67
C VAL A 158 -1.83 -5.37 -2.72
N LEU A 159 -0.91 -4.59 -3.30
CA LEU A 159 -0.16 -3.56 -2.60
C LEU A 159 -0.93 -2.24 -2.69
N ALA A 160 -1.58 -1.85 -1.60
CA ALA A 160 -2.24 -0.56 -1.46
C ALA A 160 -1.21 0.46 -0.95
N VAL A 161 -0.70 1.29 -1.87
CA VAL A 161 0.18 2.41 -1.53
C VAL A 161 -0.70 3.59 -1.14
N ASN A 162 -0.46 4.14 0.04
CA ASN A 162 -1.20 5.26 0.59
C ASN A 162 -0.24 6.12 1.41
N SER A 163 0.70 6.76 0.72
CA SER A 163 1.70 7.59 1.39
C SER A 163 1.02 8.78 2.07
N VAL A 164 1.60 9.20 3.19
CA VAL A 164 1.12 10.34 3.96
C VAL A 164 2.00 11.56 3.73
N SER A 165 1.52 12.74 4.11
CA SER A 165 2.35 13.95 4.06
C SER A 165 3.63 13.76 4.87
N GLY A 166 4.77 14.06 4.28
CA GLY A 166 6.10 13.87 4.89
C GLY A 166 6.79 12.57 4.48
N ASP A 167 6.09 11.59 3.90
CA ASP A 167 6.71 10.40 3.32
C ASP A 167 7.56 10.74 2.10
N LEU A 168 7.04 11.64 1.25
CA LEU A 168 7.71 12.16 0.07
C LEU A 168 8.02 13.65 0.23
N SER A 169 9.07 14.09 -0.44
CA SER A 169 9.52 15.47 -0.46
C SER A 169 9.91 15.88 -1.87
N VAL A 170 9.73 17.17 -2.20
CA VAL A 170 10.25 17.74 -3.44
C VAL A 170 11.68 18.24 -3.19
N THR A 171 12.65 17.67 -3.89
CA THR A 171 14.08 18.03 -3.71
C THR A 171 14.54 19.09 -4.70
N ALA A 172 13.88 19.17 -5.86
CA ALA A 172 14.10 20.20 -6.86
C ALA A 172 12.78 20.55 -7.54
N ALA A 173 12.58 21.82 -7.88
CA ALA A 173 11.43 22.29 -8.65
C ALA A 173 11.83 23.47 -9.55
N SER A 174 11.36 23.49 -10.79
CA SER A 174 11.57 24.56 -11.76
C SER A 174 10.33 24.73 -12.65
N GLY A 175 10.02 25.97 -13.01
CA GLY A 175 8.85 26.27 -13.85
C GLY A 175 7.48 25.98 -13.21
N CYS A 176 7.44 25.67 -11.91
CA CYS A 176 6.22 25.30 -11.17
C CYS A 176 5.52 26.50 -10.48
N GLY A 177 6.07 27.71 -10.60
CA GLY A 177 5.60 28.88 -9.86
C GLY A 177 5.60 28.64 -8.35
N THR A 178 4.51 29.01 -7.68
CA THR A 178 4.31 28.77 -6.24
C THR A 178 3.59 27.46 -5.95
N VAL A 179 3.19 26.70 -6.98
CA VAL A 179 2.31 25.55 -6.81
C VAL A 179 3.07 24.34 -6.29
N VAL A 180 4.23 24.04 -6.88
CA VAL A 180 5.13 22.99 -6.41
C VAL A 180 6.46 23.62 -6.07
N THR A 181 6.86 23.49 -4.81
CA THR A 181 8.12 24.01 -4.28
C THR A 181 8.82 22.94 -3.45
N THR A 182 10.05 23.19 -3.00
CA THR A 182 10.78 22.25 -2.13
C THR A 182 10.15 22.09 -0.74
N SER A 183 9.24 23.00 -0.33
CA SER A 183 8.46 22.82 0.89
C SER A 183 7.22 21.92 0.69
N THR A 184 6.83 21.65 -0.56
CA THR A 184 5.71 20.76 -0.88
C THR A 184 6.02 19.34 -0.38
N LYS A 185 5.01 18.71 0.22
CA LYS A 185 5.06 17.33 0.73
C LYS A 185 4.07 16.47 -0.05
N PRO A 186 4.50 15.87 -1.18
CA PRO A 186 3.59 15.12 -2.03
C PRO A 186 3.04 13.88 -1.32
N THR A 187 1.88 13.43 -1.79
CA THR A 187 1.34 12.10 -1.43
C THR A 187 1.14 11.27 -2.67
N PHE A 188 1.42 9.97 -2.59
CA PHE A 188 1.19 9.01 -3.65
C PHE A 188 0.24 7.92 -3.17
N LYS A 189 -0.85 7.74 -3.92
CA LYS A 189 -1.90 6.77 -3.59
C LYS A 189 -2.20 5.91 -4.81
N GLY A 190 -2.35 4.61 -4.61
CA GLY A 190 -2.65 3.68 -5.68
C GLY A 190 -2.61 2.24 -5.24
N ASN A 191 -3.44 1.40 -5.85
CA ASN A 191 -3.43 -0.03 -5.62
C ASN A 191 -2.71 -0.73 -6.77
N TYR A 192 -1.84 -1.67 -6.46
CA TYR A 192 -1.12 -2.50 -7.43
C TYR A 192 -1.41 -3.97 -7.19
N ALA A 193 -1.99 -4.64 -8.17
CA ALA A 193 -2.14 -6.09 -8.16
C ALA A 193 -0.81 -6.74 -8.55
N VAL A 194 -0.20 -7.47 -7.62
CA VAL A 194 1.12 -8.11 -7.75
C VAL A 194 0.94 -9.58 -8.09
N LYS A 195 1.73 -10.07 -9.05
CA LYS A 195 1.77 -11.47 -9.48
C LYS A 195 3.20 -11.92 -9.70
N VAL A 196 3.44 -13.22 -9.51
CA VAL A 196 4.69 -13.85 -9.97
C VAL A 196 4.75 -13.74 -11.50
N LYS A 197 5.87 -13.23 -12.02
CA LYS A 197 6.03 -12.89 -13.44
C LYS A 197 5.71 -14.09 -14.33
N GLY A 198 4.87 -13.87 -15.34
CA GLY A 198 4.47 -14.91 -16.30
C GLY A 198 3.42 -15.90 -15.78
N THR A 199 2.83 -15.65 -14.60
CA THR A 199 1.82 -16.54 -13.99
C THR A 199 0.63 -15.74 -13.46
N SER A 200 -0.41 -16.44 -13.02
CA SER A 200 -1.53 -15.87 -12.24
C SER A 200 -1.31 -15.93 -10.72
N THR A 201 -0.17 -16.47 -10.26
CA THR A 201 0.10 -16.73 -8.84
C THR A 201 0.29 -15.42 -8.07
N ILE A 202 -0.46 -15.28 -6.97
CA ILE A 202 -0.28 -14.20 -6.00
C ILE A 202 0.87 -14.57 -5.06
N PRO A 203 1.92 -13.74 -4.95
CA PRO A 203 2.96 -13.99 -3.97
C PRO A 203 2.44 -13.72 -2.55
N THR A 204 3.06 -14.34 -1.56
CA THR A 204 2.73 -14.12 -0.15
C THR A 204 3.93 -13.60 0.62
N ILE A 205 3.68 -12.75 1.61
CA ILE A 205 4.66 -12.23 2.55
C ILE A 205 4.15 -12.59 3.95
N VAL A 206 4.95 -13.32 4.72
CA VAL A 206 4.62 -13.74 6.08
C VAL A 206 5.74 -13.32 7.01
N GLY A 207 5.42 -12.48 8.00
CA GLY A 207 6.34 -12.12 9.07
C GLY A 207 6.19 -13.03 10.27
N SER A 208 7.29 -13.43 10.90
CA SER A 208 7.29 -14.18 12.16
C SER A 208 8.35 -13.65 13.12
N ASN A 209 8.13 -13.90 14.41
CA ASN A 209 9.19 -13.82 15.42
C ASN A 209 9.82 -15.23 15.54
N PRO A 210 11.15 -15.36 15.66
CA PRO A 210 11.79 -16.62 15.99
C PRO A 210 11.31 -17.18 17.34
#